data_AF-A0A3D4B7Y5-F1
#
_entry.id   AF-A0A3D4B7Y5-F1
#
_cell.length_a   1.000
_cell.length_b   1.000
_cell.length_c   1.000
_cell.angle_alpha   90.00
_cell.angle_beta   90.00
_cell.angle_gamma   90.00
#
_symmetry.space_group_name_H-M   'P 1'
#
loop_
_entity.id
_entity.type
_entity.pdbx_description
1 polymer ?
#
loop_
_entity_poly.entity_id
_entity_poly.type
_entity_poly.pdbx_seq_one_letter_code
_entity_poly.pdbx_strand_id
1 'polypeptide(L)' 'DLDGAIAAYEAAVELEDTFRYIEPPEWAQPMRHYLGAALLKADRAKDAEAVYRRDLSWNQNNGWSLFGLSQ' A
#
# COMPACT_ATOMS: atom_id res chain seq x y z
N ASP A 1 -10.96 4.15 -13.76
CA ASP A 1 -11.98 3.58 -12.85
C ASP A 1 -11.25 3.03 -11.62
N LEU A 2 -11.96 2.43 -10.66
CA LEU A 2 -11.32 1.84 -9.47
C LEU A 2 -10.52 0.58 -9.81
N ASP A 3 -11.02 -0.27 -10.72
CA ASP A 3 -10.35 -1.51 -11.09
C ASP A 3 -8.99 -1.26 -11.77
N GLY A 4 -8.93 -0.30 -12.71
CA GLY A 4 -7.68 0.10 -13.34
C GLY A 4 -6.71 0.77 -12.37
N ALA A 5 -7.20 1.51 -11.38
CA ALA A 5 -6.36 2.09 -10.33
C ALA A 5 -5.77 1.00 -9.42
N ILE A 6 -6.59 0.03 -9.00
CA ILE A 6 -6.15 -1.11 -8.19
C ILE A 6 -5.08 -1.89 -8.94
N ALA A 7 -5.32 -2.27 -10.20
CA ALA A 7 -4.35 -3.00 -11.01
C ALA A 7 -3.02 -2.24 -11.18
N ALA A 8 -3.07 -0.92 -11.38
CA ALA A 8 -1.86 -0.10 -11.46
C ALA A 8 -1.09 -0.05 -10.13
N TYR A 9 -1.78 0.06 -8.99
CA TYR A 9 -1.14 0.07 -7.68
C TYR A 9 -0.63 -1.30 -7.25
N GLU A 10 -1.30 -2.40 -7.61
CA GLU A 10 -0.80 -3.76 -7.42
C GLU A 10 0.54 -3.93 -8.15
N ALA A 11 0.61 -3.57 -9.43
CA ALA A 11 1.84 -3.63 -10.21
C ALA A 11 2.95 -2.74 -9.62
N ALA A 12 2.59 -1.57 -9.08
CA ALA A 12 3.56 -0.68 -8.43
C ALA A 12 4.10 -1.27 -7.11
N VAL A 13 3.25 -1.93 -6.32
CA VAL A 13 3.65 -2.65 -5.11
C VAL A 13 4.56 -3.83 -5.43
N GLU A 14 4.23 -4.60 -6.48
CA GLU A 14 5.08 -5.71 -6.94
C GLU A 14 6.46 -5.21 -7.37
N LEU A 15 6.53 -4.07 -8.08
CA LEU A 15 7.79 -3.44 -8.44
C LEU A 15 8.57 -2.96 -7.21
N GLU A 16 7.90 -2.28 -6.28
CA GLU A 16 8.51 -1.80 -5.03
C GLU A 16 9.09 -2.94 -4.18
N ASP A 17 8.41 -4.09 -4.12
CA ASP A 17 8.90 -5.27 -3.40
C ASP A 17 10.20 -5.85 -3.99
N THR A 18 10.60 -5.46 -5.21
CA THR A 18 11.89 -5.85 -5.81
C THR A 18 13.04 -4.91 -5.48
N PHE A 19 12.76 -3.75 -4.86
CA PHE A 19 13.78 -2.78 -4.53
C PHE A 19 14.78 -3.34 -3.53
N ARG A 20 16.05 -2.98 -3.72
CA ARG A 20 17.08 -3.32 -2.75
C ARG A 20 16.93 -2.42 -1.52
N TYR A 21 17.23 -2.98 -0.36
CA TYR A 21 17.33 -2.17 0.85
C TYR A 21 18.48 -1.17 0.70
N ILE A 22 18.14 0.12 0.74
CA ILE A 22 19.06 1.25 0.69
C ILE A 22 18.49 2.41 1.53
N GLU A 23 19.38 3.21 2.12
CA GLU A 23 19.00 4.39 2.91
C GLU A 23 19.58 5.67 2.29
N PRO A 24 18.73 6.63 1.85
CA PRO A 24 17.27 6.57 1.84
C PRO A 24 16.73 5.58 0.78
N PRO A 25 15.49 5.08 0.94
CA PRO A 25 14.88 4.19 -0.05
C PRO A 25 14.76 4.88 -1.41
N GLU A 26 14.80 4.08 -2.49
CA GLU A 26 14.63 4.56 -3.87
C GLU A 26 13.30 5.31 -4.06
N TRP A 27 12.27 4.87 -3.33
CA TRP A 27 10.97 5.51 -3.27
C TRP A 27 10.53 5.69 -1.82
N ALA A 28 10.27 6.93 -1.41
CA ALA A 28 10.03 7.27 -0.01
C ALA A 28 8.58 7.05 0.45
N GLN A 29 7.63 6.85 -0.48
CA GLN A 29 6.20 6.77 -0.19
C GLN A 29 5.64 5.39 -0.57
N PRO A 30 5.43 4.48 0.40
CA PRO A 30 5.03 3.11 0.09
C PRO A 30 3.79 3.03 -0.79
N MET A 31 3.86 2.32 -1.91
CA MET A 31 2.74 2.22 -2.87
C MET A 31 1.52 1.54 -2.24
N ARG A 32 1.76 0.76 -1.20
CA ARG A 32 0.73 0.05 -0.42
C ARG A 32 -0.34 0.97 0.16
N HIS A 33 -0.04 2.21 0.54
CA HIS A 33 -1.10 3.09 1.07
C HIS A 33 -2.08 3.55 -0.03
N TYR A 34 -1.61 3.72 -1.27
CA TYR A 34 -2.48 4.04 -2.41
C TYR A 34 -3.34 2.84 -2.80
N LEU A 35 -2.74 1.65 -2.84
CA LEU A 35 -3.47 0.41 -3.10
C LEU A 35 -4.57 0.19 -2.06
N GLY A 36 -4.25 0.30 -0.77
CA GLY A 36 -5.23 0.17 0.31
C GLY A 36 -6.38 1.18 0.18
N ALA A 37 -6.08 2.44 -0.17
CA ALA A 37 -7.10 3.46 -0.33
C ALA A 37 -8.02 3.20 -1.55
N ALA A 38 -7.48 2.68 -2.65
CA ALA A 38 -8.26 2.28 -3.81
C ALA A 38 -9.17 1.08 -3.50
N LEU A 39 -8.66 0.10 -2.75
CA LEU A 39 -9.43 -1.06 -2.29
C LEU A 39 -10.58 -0.66 -1.35
N LEU A 40 -10.34 0.25 -0.40
CA LEU A 40 -11.40 0.79 0.46
C LEU A 40 -12.50 1.49 -0.36
N LYS A 41 -12.13 2.30 -1.35
CA LYS A 41 -13.10 2.96 -2.25
C LYS A 41 -13.90 1.98 -3.09
N ALA A 42 -13.36 0.79 -3.35
CA ALA A 42 -14.00 -0.30 -4.08
C ALA A 42 -14.78 -1.28 -3.17
N ASP A 43 -14.98 -0.95 -1.88
CA ASP A 43 -15.65 -1.80 -0.89
C ASP A 43 -14.94 -3.15 -0.64
N ARG A 44 -13.63 -3.20 -0.88
CA ARG A 44 -12.75 -4.37 -0.70
C ARG A 44 -11.94 -4.27 0.60
N ALA A 45 -12.62 -4.04 1.72
CA ALA A 45 -11.98 -3.74 3.01
C ALA A 45 -11.01 -4.82 3.50
N LYS A 46 -11.32 -6.12 3.29
CA LYS A 46 -10.43 -7.22 3.68
C LYS A 46 -9.10 -7.21 2.95
N ASP A 47 -9.13 -6.89 1.66
CA ASP A 47 -7.92 -6.80 0.83
C ASP A 47 -7.10 -5.56 1.26
N ALA A 48 -7.77 -4.44 1.53
CA ALA A 48 -7.12 -3.23 2.03
C ALA A 48 -6.40 -3.48 3.37
N GLU A 49 -7.05 -4.17 4.32
CA GLU A 49 -6.46 -4.53 5.60
C GLU A 49 -5.16 -5.32 5.41
N ALA A 50 -5.16 -6.34 4.53
CA ALA A 50 -3.98 -7.14 4.26
C ALA A 50 -2.82 -6.29 3.72
N VAL A 51 -3.12 -5.36 2.81
CA VAL A 51 -2.13 -4.44 2.22
C VAL A 51 -1.54 -3.51 3.29
N TYR A 52 -2.38 -2.90 4.14
CA TYR A 52 -1.91 -2.02 5.21
C TYR A 52 -1.10 -2.77 6.27
N ARG A 53 -1.52 -3.96 6.69
CA ARG A 53 -0.75 -4.77 7.64
C ARG A 53 0.60 -5.20 7.08
N ARG A 54 0.66 -5.50 5.77
CA ARG A 54 1.92 -5.81 5.10
C ARG A 54 2.86 -4.61 5.10
N ASP A 55 2.36 -3.43 4.80
CA ASP A 55 3.15 -2.19 4.88
C ASP A 55 3.73 -1.97 6.28
N LEU A 56 2.90 -2.11 7.31
CA LEU A 56 3.32 -1.92 8.71
C LEU A 56 4.36 -2.93 9.20
N SER A 57 4.57 -4.06 8.50
CA SER A 57 5.66 -4.99 8.84
C SER A 57 7.05 -4.41 8.57
N TRP A 58 7.17 -3.46 7.62
CA TRP A 58 8.41 -2.75 7.30
C TRP A 58 8.36 -1.30 7.80
N ASN A 59 7.23 -0.63 7.58
CA ASN A 59 7.00 0.78 7.91
C ASN A 59 6.11 0.92 9.14
N GLN A 60 6.58 0.44 10.30
CA GLN A 60 5.77 0.29 11.53
C GLN A 60 5.01 1.55 11.97
N ASN A 61 5.53 2.74 11.65
CA ASN A 61 4.93 4.03 12.00
C ASN A 61 4.32 4.77 10.81
N ASN A 62 3.93 4.06 9.75
CA ASN A 62 3.28 4.68 8.60
C ASN A 62 1.87 5.17 8.95
N GLY A 63 1.74 6.48 9.15
CA GLY A 63 0.48 7.13 9.50
C GLY A 63 -0.64 6.91 8.48
N TRP A 64 -0.32 6.77 7.18
CA TRP A 64 -1.33 6.50 6.16
C TRP A 64 -1.92 5.10 6.27
N SER A 65 -1.09 4.10 6.57
CA SER A 65 -1.53 2.73 6.76
C SER A 65 -2.33 2.56 8.04
N LEU A 66 -1.92 3.23 9.13
CA LEU A 66 -2.68 3.26 10.37
C LEU A 66 -4.04 3.95 10.19
N PHE A 67 -4.07 5.08 9.48
CA PHE A 67 -5.32 5.76 9.15
C PHE A 67 -6.23 4.86 8.31
N GLY A 68 -5.70 4.23 7.27
CA GLY A 68 -6.46 3.32 6.40
C GLY A 68 -7.07 2.13 7.14
N LEU A 69 -6.38 1.57 8.15
CA LEU A 69 -6.91 0.50 9.01
C LEU A 69 -8.06 0.95 9.94
N SER A 70 -8.23 2.24 10.19
CA SER A 70 -9.30 2.77 11.03
C SER A 70 -10.60 3.08 10.28
N GLN A 71 -10.60 2.95 8.95
CA GLN A 71 -11.72 3.32 8.07
C GLN A 71 -12.75 2.20 7.94
#